data_AF-A0A929NFC9-F1
#
_entry.id   AF-A0A929NFC9-F1
#
_cell.length_a   1.000
_cell.length_b   1.000
_cell.length_c   1.000
_cell.angle_alpha   90.00
_cell.angle_beta   90.00
_cell.angle_gamma   90.00
#
_symmetry.space_group_name_H-M   'P 1'
#
loop_
_entity.id
_entity.type
_entity.pdbx_description
1 polymer ?
#
loop_
_entity_poly.entity_id
_entity_poly.type
_entity_poly.pdbx_seq_one_letter_code
_entity_poly.pdbx_strand_id
1 'polypeptide(L)'
;MENDKLDKLALERIEKLHAKRQQILALPPKDALDRILQDPQPLPLVHSFPEQDLYFLIHDIGPQDALPLLSLASDRQWDHIIDLETWQKDQIDIKSVSHWLDLLLDADPQRFIRWFLAQQLEMVEFYLFKNIEVRVLEHDQDPSDLGDDFFSLDSTYFLRFINPPDEDEADQIVDDQRKKFLTKLIQHLANFDHRTFQNVMLEATHMLPAETEEKCYHWRSVRLAE
;
A
#
# COMPACT_ATOMS: atom_id res chain seq x y z
N MET A 1 -27.82 -36.13 0.26
CA MET A 1 -29.00 -35.24 0.29
C MET A 1 -28.73 -33.93 1.01
N GLU A 2 -28.02 -33.91 2.15
CA GLU A 2 -27.69 -32.66 2.86
C GLU A 2 -26.55 -31.87 2.18
N ASN A 3 -25.50 -32.56 1.71
CA ASN A 3 -24.41 -31.97 0.93
C ASN A 3 -24.90 -31.33 -0.39
N ASP A 4 -25.80 -32.03 -1.09
CA ASP A 4 -26.39 -31.59 -2.37
C ASP A 4 -27.28 -30.33 -2.22
N LYS A 5 -27.88 -30.12 -1.04
CA LYS A 5 -28.62 -28.89 -0.72
C LYS A 5 -27.70 -27.73 -0.36
N LEU A 6 -26.61 -28.00 0.35
CA LEU A 6 -25.57 -27.01 0.68
C LEU A 6 -24.90 -26.50 -0.59
N ASP A 7 -24.56 -27.41 -1.51
CA ASP A 7 -23.94 -27.07 -2.80
C ASP A 7 -24.87 -26.21 -3.66
N LYS A 8 -26.17 -26.54 -3.69
CA LYS A 8 -27.17 -25.73 -4.40
C LYS A 8 -27.34 -24.32 -3.83
N LEU A 9 -27.38 -24.19 -2.51
CA LEU A 9 -27.47 -22.88 -1.85
C LEU A 9 -26.22 -22.02 -2.09
N ALA A 10 -25.04 -22.65 -2.15
CA ALA A 10 -23.79 -21.96 -2.47
C ALA A 10 -23.79 -21.44 -3.92
N LEU A 11 -24.21 -22.26 -4.88
CA LEU A 11 -24.33 -21.87 -6.29
C LEU A 11 -25.31 -20.70 -6.49
N GLU A 12 -26.50 -20.77 -5.88
CA GLU A 12 -27.48 -19.68 -5.94
C GLU A 12 -26.93 -18.37 -5.34
N ARG A 13 -26.08 -18.46 -4.31
CA ARG A 13 -25.45 -17.28 -3.71
C ARG A 13 -24.39 -16.69 -4.63
N ILE A 14 -23.59 -17.52 -5.30
CA ILE A 14 -22.57 -17.09 -6.27
C ILE A 14 -23.24 -16.38 -7.46
N GLU A 15 -24.31 -16.94 -8.01
CA GLU A 15 -25.05 -16.32 -9.13
C GLU A 15 -25.66 -14.98 -8.72
N LYS A 16 -26.25 -14.89 -7.53
CA LYS A 16 -26.79 -13.62 -7.00
C LYS A 16 -25.71 -12.56 -6.82
N LEU A 17 -24.54 -12.93 -6.29
CA LEU A 17 -23.41 -12.01 -6.17
C LEU A 17 -22.89 -11.57 -7.54
N HIS A 18 -22.79 -12.49 -8.49
CA HIS A 18 -22.40 -12.17 -9.86
C HIS A 18 -23.34 -11.16 -10.51
N ALA A 19 -24.65 -11.43 -10.50
CA ALA A 19 -25.65 -10.52 -11.06
C ALA A 19 -25.63 -9.14 -10.40
N LYS A 20 -25.43 -9.11 -9.07
CA LYS A 20 -25.33 -7.86 -8.31
C LYS A 20 -24.09 -7.05 -8.67
N ARG A 21 -22.92 -7.67 -8.83
CA ARG A 21 -21.70 -6.99 -9.29
C ARG A 21 -21.90 -6.39 -10.68
N GLN A 22 -22.49 -7.14 -11.61
CA GLN A 22 -22.78 -6.63 -12.95
C GLN A 22 -23.72 -5.42 -12.94
N GLN A 23 -24.74 -5.43 -12.08
CA GLN A 23 -25.62 -4.27 -11.91
C GLN A 23 -24.86 -3.07 -11.36
N ILE A 24 -23.96 -3.27 -10.39
CA ILE A 24 -23.14 -2.20 -9.81
C ILE A 24 -22.19 -1.61 -10.86
N LEU A 25 -21.48 -2.45 -11.62
CA LEU A 25 -20.53 -2.00 -12.65
C LEU A 25 -21.20 -1.30 -13.85
N ALA A 26 -22.52 -1.45 -14.01
CA ALA A 26 -23.28 -0.73 -15.03
C ALA A 26 -23.75 0.67 -14.57
N LEU A 27 -23.57 1.01 -13.28
CA LEU A 27 -23.91 2.33 -12.75
C LEU A 27 -22.79 3.34 -13.01
N PRO A 28 -23.09 4.65 -13.00
CA PRO A 28 -22.07 5.68 -12.89
C PRO A 28 -21.17 5.43 -11.64
N PRO A 29 -19.87 5.78 -11.69
CA PRO A 29 -18.92 5.38 -10.64
C PRO A 29 -19.31 5.79 -9.22
N LYS A 30 -19.83 7.01 -9.04
CA LYS A 30 -20.31 7.49 -7.73
C LYS A 30 -21.52 6.69 -7.22
N ASP A 31 -22.46 6.40 -8.12
CA ASP A 31 -23.65 5.61 -7.79
C ASP A 31 -23.27 4.15 -7.48
N ALA A 32 -22.24 3.61 -8.16
CA ALA A 32 -21.69 2.29 -7.89
C ALA A 32 -21.07 2.22 -6.49
N LEU A 33 -20.24 3.21 -6.12
CA LEU A 33 -19.67 3.36 -4.78
C LEU A 33 -20.77 3.40 -3.72
N ASP A 34 -21.74 4.31 -3.86
CA ASP A 34 -22.86 4.44 -2.92
C ASP A 34 -23.64 3.13 -2.79
N ARG A 35 -23.88 2.45 -3.92
CA ARG A 35 -24.62 1.18 -3.93
C ARG A 35 -23.89 0.06 -3.20
N ILE A 36 -22.56 0.03 -3.27
CA ILE A 36 -21.71 -0.90 -2.51
C ILE A 36 -21.77 -0.57 -1.02
N LEU A 37 -21.56 0.69 -0.64
CA LEU A 37 -21.50 1.11 0.76
C LEU A 37 -22.84 0.95 1.49
N GLN A 38 -23.96 1.13 0.78
CA GLN A 38 -25.31 0.93 1.32
C GLN A 38 -25.72 -0.54 1.37
N ASP A 39 -24.88 -1.45 0.89
CA ASP A 39 -25.21 -2.86 0.91
C ASP A 39 -25.24 -3.42 2.34
N PRO A 40 -26.16 -4.35 2.68
CA PRO A 40 -26.15 -4.98 4.00
C PRO A 40 -24.89 -5.80 4.29
N GLN A 41 -24.15 -6.21 3.25
CA GLN A 41 -22.91 -6.98 3.37
C GLN A 41 -21.83 -6.39 2.44
N PRO A 42 -21.32 -5.19 2.72
CA PRO A 42 -20.43 -4.47 1.80
C PRO A 42 -19.07 -5.15 1.68
N LEU A 43 -18.51 -5.65 2.79
CA LEU A 43 -17.23 -6.34 2.80
C LEU A 43 -17.25 -7.65 1.97
N PRO A 44 -18.16 -8.62 2.21
CA PRO A 44 -18.27 -9.79 1.33
C PRO A 44 -18.59 -9.45 -0.12
N LEU A 45 -19.29 -8.34 -0.37
CA LEU A 45 -19.58 -7.88 -1.73
C LEU A 45 -18.31 -7.39 -2.43
N VAL A 46 -17.51 -6.52 -1.81
CA VAL A 46 -16.23 -6.03 -2.36
C VAL A 46 -15.27 -7.19 -2.59
N HIS A 47 -15.11 -8.08 -1.61
CA HIS A 47 -14.28 -9.29 -1.75
C HIS A 47 -14.76 -10.23 -2.85
N SER A 48 -16.03 -10.15 -3.23
CA SER A 48 -16.51 -10.96 -4.33
C SER A 48 -16.01 -10.45 -5.68
N PHE A 49 -15.70 -9.16 -5.87
CA PHE A 49 -15.25 -8.65 -7.18
C PHE A 49 -13.95 -9.32 -7.64
N PRO A 50 -13.82 -9.68 -8.93
CA PRO A 50 -12.51 -9.94 -9.52
C PRO A 50 -11.61 -8.72 -9.32
N GLU A 51 -10.33 -8.95 -9.08
CA GLU A 51 -9.37 -7.89 -8.72
C GLU A 51 -9.30 -6.83 -9.81
N GLN A 52 -9.30 -7.27 -11.08
CA GLN A 52 -9.27 -6.39 -12.23
C GLN A 52 -10.52 -5.52 -12.34
N ASP A 53 -11.71 -6.05 -12.07
CA ASP A 53 -12.96 -5.28 -12.09
C ASP A 53 -12.98 -4.25 -10.95
N LEU A 54 -12.51 -4.64 -9.75
CA LEU A 54 -12.41 -3.71 -8.62
C LEU A 54 -11.38 -2.61 -8.90
N TYR A 55 -10.25 -2.96 -9.48
CA TYR A 55 -9.22 -2.02 -9.91
C TYR A 55 -9.79 -0.96 -10.87
N PHE A 56 -10.49 -1.39 -11.92
CA PHE A 56 -11.10 -0.44 -12.87
C PHE A 56 -12.15 0.44 -12.18
N LEU A 57 -12.98 -0.13 -11.31
CA LEU A 57 -13.97 0.64 -10.56
C LEU A 57 -13.32 1.71 -9.66
N ILE A 58 -12.21 1.39 -8.98
CA ILE A 58 -11.46 2.35 -8.15
C ILE A 58 -10.95 3.52 -9.00
N HIS A 59 -10.43 3.23 -10.20
CA HIS A 59 -9.96 4.27 -11.13
C HIS A 59 -11.08 5.11 -11.71
N ASP A 60 -12.20 4.48 -12.07
CA ASP A 60 -13.38 5.18 -12.58
C ASP A 60 -14.01 6.13 -11.54
N ILE A 61 -13.94 5.75 -10.25
CA ILE A 61 -14.33 6.62 -9.13
C ILE A 61 -13.31 7.75 -8.93
N GLY A 62 -12.02 7.43 -9.06
CA GLY A 62 -10.90 8.25 -8.63
C GLY A 62 -10.30 7.67 -7.33
N PRO A 63 -9.01 7.30 -7.30
CA PRO A 63 -8.42 6.59 -6.16
C PRO A 63 -8.56 7.30 -4.80
N GLN A 64 -8.48 8.65 -4.78
CA GLN A 64 -8.67 9.44 -3.56
C GLN A 64 -10.11 9.40 -3.02
N ASP A 65 -11.11 9.31 -3.90
CA ASP A 65 -12.52 9.21 -3.51
C ASP A 65 -12.91 7.76 -3.19
N ALA A 66 -12.06 6.79 -3.55
CA ALA A 66 -12.29 5.36 -3.39
C ALA A 66 -11.71 4.77 -2.08
N LEU A 67 -11.21 5.59 -1.14
CA LEU A 67 -10.72 5.11 0.17
C LEU A 67 -11.72 4.17 0.90
N PRO A 68 -13.04 4.42 0.91
CA PRO A 68 -14.00 3.48 1.49
C PRO A 68 -13.97 2.10 0.82
N LEU A 69 -13.76 2.05 -0.50
CA LEU A 69 -13.61 0.80 -1.24
C LEU A 69 -12.29 0.10 -0.93
N LEU A 70 -11.18 0.86 -0.86
CA LEU A 70 -9.87 0.33 -0.48
C LEU A 70 -9.90 -0.28 0.93
N SER A 71 -10.56 0.37 1.89
CA SER A 71 -10.70 -0.16 3.26
C SER A 71 -11.48 -1.49 3.32
N LEU A 72 -12.40 -1.72 2.37
CA LEU A 72 -13.18 -2.95 2.24
C LEU A 72 -12.54 -4.00 1.32
N ALA A 73 -11.52 -3.63 0.54
CA ALA A 73 -10.86 -4.56 -0.36
C ALA A 73 -10.06 -5.61 0.42
N SER A 74 -9.92 -6.83 -0.09
CA SER A 74 -9.08 -7.87 0.51
C SER A 74 -7.59 -7.62 0.29
N ASP A 75 -6.71 -8.30 1.03
CA ASP A 75 -5.25 -8.17 0.86
C ASP A 75 -4.81 -8.55 -0.56
N ARG A 76 -5.42 -9.60 -1.14
CA ARG A 76 -5.17 -9.99 -2.54
C ARG A 76 -5.54 -8.89 -3.54
N GLN A 77 -6.62 -8.16 -3.26
CA GLN A 77 -7.04 -7.03 -4.09
C GLN A 77 -6.08 -5.85 -3.93
N TRP A 78 -5.53 -5.60 -2.74
CA TRP A 78 -4.45 -4.62 -2.54
C TRP A 78 -3.18 -4.99 -3.30
N ASP A 79 -2.74 -6.26 -3.20
CA ASP A 79 -1.58 -6.74 -3.94
C ASP A 79 -1.75 -6.52 -5.45
N HIS A 80 -2.93 -6.84 -6.00
CA HIS A 80 -3.21 -6.63 -7.41
C HIS A 80 -3.13 -5.15 -7.82
N ILE A 81 -3.67 -4.24 -7.00
CA ILE A 81 -3.59 -2.80 -7.25
C ILE A 81 -2.12 -2.35 -7.28
N ILE A 82 -1.33 -2.75 -6.28
CA ILE A 82 0.08 -2.40 -6.19
C ILE A 82 0.87 -2.96 -7.38
N ASP A 83 0.64 -4.22 -7.75
CA ASP A 83 1.28 -4.86 -8.89
C ASP A 83 1.02 -4.15 -10.22
N LEU A 84 -0.13 -3.50 -10.38
CA LEU A 84 -0.45 -2.74 -11.59
C LEU A 84 0.10 -1.30 -11.54
N GLU A 85 0.12 -0.68 -10.37
CA GLU A 85 0.31 0.76 -10.23
C GLU A 85 1.75 1.20 -9.98
N THR A 86 2.53 0.37 -9.29
CA THR A 86 3.83 0.80 -8.77
C THR A 86 5.00 0.45 -9.68
N TRP A 87 4.74 0.04 -10.92
CA TRP A 87 5.75 -0.51 -11.82
C TRP A 87 5.76 0.18 -13.18
N GLN A 88 6.94 0.61 -13.61
CA GLN A 88 7.21 0.98 -15.00
C GLN A 88 7.99 -0.15 -15.66
N LYS A 89 7.28 -1.01 -16.41
CA LYS A 89 7.80 -2.27 -16.97
C LYS A 89 8.34 -3.17 -15.85
N ASP A 90 9.66 -3.26 -15.73
CA ASP A 90 10.45 -4.10 -14.82
C ASP A 90 11.09 -3.30 -13.68
N GLN A 91 10.82 -2.01 -13.56
CA GLN A 91 11.35 -1.14 -12.50
C GLN A 91 10.23 -0.60 -11.61
N ILE A 92 10.54 -0.45 -10.33
CA ILE A 92 9.61 0.13 -9.35
C ILE A 92 9.59 1.65 -9.51
N ASP A 93 8.40 2.21 -9.65
CA ASP A 93 8.19 3.65 -9.71
C ASP A 93 7.96 4.22 -8.30
N ILE A 94 8.97 4.90 -7.77
CA ILE A 94 8.96 5.42 -6.39
C ILE A 94 7.85 6.47 -6.16
N LYS A 95 7.48 7.25 -7.18
CA LYS A 95 6.41 8.25 -7.06
C LYS A 95 5.06 7.54 -6.92
N SER A 96 4.78 6.55 -7.76
CA SER A 96 3.58 5.72 -7.68
C SER A 96 3.51 4.90 -6.39
N VAL A 97 4.63 4.33 -5.92
CA VAL A 97 4.66 3.65 -4.60
C VAL A 97 4.24 4.60 -3.50
N SER A 98 4.81 5.81 -3.46
CA SER A 98 4.45 6.82 -2.46
C SER A 98 2.96 7.11 -2.48
N HIS A 99 2.40 7.33 -3.67
CA HIS A 99 0.99 7.66 -3.84
C HIS A 99 0.06 6.54 -3.36
N TRP A 100 0.28 5.31 -3.82
CA TRP A 100 -0.63 4.20 -3.54
C TRP A 100 -0.49 3.67 -2.12
N LEU A 101 0.72 3.62 -1.57
CA LEU A 101 0.88 3.26 -0.15
C LEU A 101 0.26 4.33 0.76
N ASP A 102 0.27 5.61 0.38
CA ASP A 102 -0.41 6.67 1.13
C ASP A 102 -1.93 6.47 1.14
N LEU A 103 -2.52 6.14 -0.01
CA LEU A 103 -3.95 5.82 -0.11
C LEU A 103 -4.33 4.60 0.74
N LEU A 104 -3.53 3.53 0.70
CA LEU A 104 -3.79 2.33 1.51
C LEU A 104 -3.63 2.61 3.01
N LEU A 105 -2.63 3.41 3.38
CA LEU A 105 -2.43 3.85 4.76
C LEU A 105 -3.60 4.70 5.24
N ASP A 106 -4.10 5.63 4.44
CA ASP A 106 -5.26 6.47 4.77
C ASP A 106 -6.58 5.67 4.81
N ALA A 107 -6.70 4.62 4.00
CA ALA A 107 -7.88 3.76 3.97
C ALA A 107 -8.02 2.89 5.24
N ASP A 108 -6.93 2.26 5.70
CA ASP A 108 -6.90 1.49 6.96
C ASP A 108 -5.47 1.42 7.53
N PRO A 109 -5.08 2.36 8.43
CA PRO A 109 -3.70 2.44 8.90
C PRO A 109 -3.23 1.19 9.65
N GLN A 110 -4.08 0.59 10.48
CA GLN A 110 -3.68 -0.56 11.29
C GLN A 110 -3.52 -1.82 10.43
N ARG A 111 -4.42 -2.02 9.47
CA ARG A 111 -4.29 -3.13 8.53
C ARG A 111 -3.13 -2.93 7.58
N PHE A 112 -2.92 -1.71 7.11
CA PHE A 112 -1.79 -1.37 6.25
C PHE A 112 -0.46 -1.83 6.84
N ILE A 113 -0.18 -1.48 8.11
CA ILE A 113 1.06 -1.92 8.78
C ILE A 113 1.17 -3.46 8.80
N ARG A 114 0.09 -4.16 9.17
CA ARG A 114 0.11 -5.63 9.22
C ARG A 114 0.29 -6.26 7.85
N TRP A 115 -0.37 -5.72 6.82
CA TRP A 115 -0.32 -6.24 5.47
C TRP A 115 1.08 -6.07 4.89
N PHE A 116 1.68 -4.88 4.95
CA PHE A 116 3.00 -4.70 4.33
C PHE A 116 4.06 -5.53 5.06
N LEU A 117 4.03 -5.61 6.40
CA LEU A 117 4.99 -6.43 7.15
C LEU A 117 4.90 -7.91 6.79
N ALA A 118 3.71 -8.39 6.42
CA ALA A 118 3.49 -9.79 6.09
C ALA A 118 3.70 -10.12 4.60
N GLN A 119 3.37 -9.20 3.69
CA GLN A 119 3.22 -9.48 2.25
C GLN A 119 4.09 -8.60 1.36
N GLN A 120 4.48 -7.41 1.81
CA GLN A 120 5.19 -6.41 0.97
C GLN A 120 6.46 -5.85 1.63
N LEU A 121 7.04 -6.57 2.59
CA LEU A 121 8.16 -6.07 3.39
C LEU A 121 9.34 -5.66 2.50
N GLU A 122 9.73 -6.53 1.56
CA GLU A 122 10.85 -6.27 0.64
C GLU A 122 10.63 -5.02 -0.23
N MET A 123 9.39 -4.81 -0.71
CA MET A 123 9.05 -3.61 -1.51
C MET A 123 9.09 -2.35 -0.65
N VAL A 124 8.57 -2.40 0.58
CA VAL A 124 8.61 -1.26 1.50
C VAL A 124 10.04 -0.96 1.94
N GLU A 125 10.87 -1.95 2.20
CA GLU A 125 12.30 -1.77 2.49
C GLU A 125 13.03 -1.14 1.29
N PHE A 126 12.77 -1.62 0.07
CA PHE A 126 13.31 -1.00 -1.16
C PHE A 126 12.87 0.44 -1.30
N TYR A 127 11.60 0.73 -1.04
CA TYR A 127 11.08 2.08 -1.04
C TYR A 127 11.79 2.94 0.01
N LEU A 128 11.89 2.49 1.26
CA LEU A 128 12.58 3.24 2.32
C LEU A 128 14.05 3.48 1.95
N PHE A 129 14.78 2.46 1.47
CA PHE A 129 16.17 2.59 1.01
C PHE A 129 16.37 3.75 0.01
N LYS A 130 15.40 3.96 -0.89
CA LYS A 130 15.45 5.03 -1.90
C LYS A 130 15.05 6.40 -1.36
N ASN A 131 14.38 6.46 -0.20
CA ASN A 131 13.69 7.66 0.27
C ASN A 131 14.20 8.19 1.61
N ILE A 132 14.87 7.37 2.41
CA ILE A 132 15.36 7.74 3.73
C ILE A 132 16.84 7.42 3.87
N GLU A 133 17.51 8.23 4.68
CA GLU A 133 18.82 7.92 5.23
C GLU A 133 18.67 7.65 6.72
N VAL A 134 19.30 6.58 7.20
CA VAL A 134 19.32 6.21 8.62
C VAL A 134 20.74 6.31 9.14
N ARG A 135 20.90 6.97 10.28
CA ARG A 135 22.16 7.08 11.03
C ARG A 135 21.97 6.65 12.47
N VAL A 136 23.02 6.10 13.05
CA VAL A 136 23.14 5.83 14.48
C VAL A 136 24.30 6.67 15.00
N LEU A 137 24.11 7.31 16.15
CA LEU A 137 25.17 8.13 16.75
C LEU A 137 26.34 7.27 17.22
N GLU A 138 27.55 7.78 17.01
CA GLU A 138 28.74 7.24 17.67
C GLU A 138 28.75 7.62 19.16
N HIS A 139 29.55 6.91 19.97
CA HIS A 139 29.47 6.96 21.44
C HIS A 139 29.62 8.37 22.06
N ASP A 140 30.30 9.28 21.36
CA ASP A 140 30.57 10.65 21.80
C ASP A 140 30.06 11.72 20.81
N GLN A 141 29.24 11.34 19.83
CA GLN A 141 28.69 12.26 18.82
C GLN A 141 27.42 12.94 19.34
N ASP A 142 27.34 14.25 19.21
CA ASP A 142 26.10 14.98 19.54
C ASP A 142 25.11 14.86 18.37
N PRO A 143 23.80 14.69 18.61
CA PRO A 143 22.78 14.70 17.56
C PRO A 143 22.87 15.90 16.60
N SER A 144 23.28 17.07 17.11
CA SER A 144 23.44 18.29 16.30
C SER A 144 24.57 18.19 15.26
N ASP A 145 25.49 17.24 15.40
CA ASP A 145 26.56 16.99 14.44
C ASP A 145 26.05 16.28 13.15
N LEU A 146 24.83 15.73 13.15
CA LEU A 146 24.26 15.03 11.98
C LEU A 146 23.71 15.99 10.91
N GLY A 147 23.34 17.21 11.30
CA GLY A 147 22.64 18.20 10.47
C GLY A 147 21.20 18.45 10.91
N ASP A 148 20.67 19.63 10.58
CA ASP A 148 19.37 20.14 11.07
C ASP A 148 18.15 19.39 10.50
N ASP A 149 18.36 18.61 9.44
CA ASP A 149 17.37 17.87 8.66
C ASP A 149 17.18 16.42 9.15
N PHE A 150 17.96 15.98 10.14
CA PHE A 150 17.76 14.70 10.82
C PHE A 150 16.76 14.82 11.97
N PHE A 151 15.91 13.81 12.11
CA PHE A 151 14.98 13.66 13.23
C PHE A 151 14.98 12.24 13.76
N SER A 152 14.49 12.03 14.98
CA SER A 152 14.39 10.70 15.57
C SER A 152 13.09 10.54 16.36
N LEU A 153 12.51 9.34 16.33
CA LEU A 153 11.35 8.98 17.16
C LEU A 153 11.76 8.25 18.46
N ASP A 154 12.98 7.72 18.53
CA ASP A 154 13.44 6.85 19.61
C ASP A 154 14.81 7.25 20.20
N SER A 155 15.38 8.34 19.71
CA SER A 155 16.72 8.83 20.06
C SER A 155 17.85 7.82 19.82
N THR A 156 17.59 6.75 19.05
CA THR A 156 18.56 5.71 18.69
C THR A 156 18.86 5.76 17.20
N TYR A 157 17.82 5.78 16.37
CA TYR A 157 17.92 5.90 14.93
C TYR A 157 17.51 7.31 14.50
N PHE A 158 18.42 7.98 13.79
CA PHE A 158 18.20 9.31 13.22
C PHE A 158 17.92 9.17 11.73
N LEU A 159 16.80 9.72 11.30
CA LEU A 159 16.26 9.61 9.96
C LEU A 159 16.31 10.96 9.28
N ARG A 160 16.59 10.94 7.97
CA ARG A 160 16.41 12.09 7.08
C ARG A 160 15.73 11.63 5.80
N PHE A 161 14.86 12.46 5.24
CA PHE A 161 14.30 12.20 3.90
C PHE A 161 15.27 12.65 2.81
N ILE A 162 15.57 11.74 1.89
CA ILE A 162 16.40 12.01 0.72
C ILE A 162 15.60 12.91 -0.23
N ASN A 163 16.17 14.04 -0.64
CA ASN A 163 15.55 14.94 -1.62
C ASN A 163 15.96 14.54 -3.05
N PRO A 164 15.01 14.48 -4.00
CA PRO A 164 15.31 14.40 -5.42
C PRO A 164 16.21 15.56 -5.90
N PRO A 165 17.14 15.33 -6.84
CA PRO A 165 17.86 16.40 -7.49
C PRO A 165 16.97 17.15 -8.50
N ASP A 166 17.12 18.48 -8.56
CA ASP A 166 16.51 19.38 -9.57
C ASP A 166 14.96 19.33 -9.63
N GLU A 167 14.29 19.94 -8.65
CA GLU A 167 12.81 19.99 -8.58
C GLU A 167 12.21 21.31 -9.09
N ASP A 168 11.37 21.22 -10.13
CA ASP A 168 10.44 22.29 -10.51
C ASP A 168 9.26 22.37 -9.51
N GLU A 169 8.44 23.43 -9.56
CA GLU A 169 7.33 23.65 -8.61
C GLU A 169 6.36 22.44 -8.50
N ALA A 170 6.10 21.74 -9.61
CA ALA A 170 5.25 20.55 -9.61
C ALA A 170 5.90 19.36 -8.89
N ASP A 171 7.22 19.20 -9.00
CA ASP A 171 7.95 18.15 -8.30
C ASP A 171 8.00 18.42 -6.79
N GLN A 172 8.04 19.68 -6.36
CA GLN A 172 7.99 20.04 -4.95
C GLN A 172 6.68 19.63 -4.27
N ILE A 173 5.53 19.78 -4.95
CA ILE A 173 4.22 19.36 -4.41
C ILE A 173 4.19 17.84 -4.21
N VAL A 174 4.71 17.09 -5.18
CA VAL A 174 4.81 15.62 -5.11
C VAL A 174 5.75 15.21 -3.99
N ASP A 175 6.87 15.92 -3.84
CA ASP A 175 7.85 15.67 -2.79
C ASP A 175 7.28 15.94 -1.39
N ASP A 176 6.54 17.03 -1.22
CA ASP A 176 5.85 17.35 0.03
C ASP A 176 4.82 16.27 0.42
N GLN A 177 4.08 15.75 -0.55
CA GLN A 177 3.15 14.64 -0.33
C GLN A 177 3.89 13.37 0.08
N ARG A 178 4.98 13.04 -0.61
CA ARG A 178 5.86 11.92 -0.27
C ARG A 178 6.42 12.04 1.15
N LYS A 179 6.93 13.21 1.54
CA LYS A 179 7.44 13.47 2.90
C LYS A 179 6.36 13.35 3.97
N LYS A 180 5.15 13.84 3.69
CA LYS A 180 3.98 13.65 4.58
C LYS A 180 3.64 12.17 4.75
N PHE A 181 3.58 11.42 3.64
CA PHE A 181 3.37 9.97 3.67
C PHE A 181 4.45 9.26 4.50
N LEU A 182 5.74 9.49 4.21
CA LEU A 182 6.87 8.90 4.96
C LEU A 182 6.77 9.19 6.45
N THR A 183 6.42 10.42 6.82
CA THR A 183 6.20 10.81 8.22
C THR A 183 5.08 9.98 8.85
N LYS A 184 3.91 9.87 8.19
CA LYS A 184 2.79 9.04 8.67
C LYS A 184 3.21 7.58 8.81
N LEU A 185 3.86 7.02 7.78
CA LEU A 185 4.33 5.63 7.75
C LEU A 185 5.24 5.31 8.94
N ILE A 186 6.29 6.10 9.14
CA ILE A 186 7.28 5.92 10.21
C ILE A 186 6.60 6.02 11.57
N GLN A 187 5.72 7.01 11.76
CA GLN A 187 4.97 7.16 13.02
C GLN A 187 4.05 5.96 13.29
N HIS A 188 3.29 5.51 12.29
CA HIS A 188 2.41 4.34 12.45
C HIS A 188 3.19 3.06 12.72
N LEU A 189 4.34 2.86 12.07
CA LEU A 189 5.20 1.70 12.30
C LEU A 189 5.82 1.72 13.71
N ALA A 190 6.34 2.88 14.15
CA ALA A 190 6.89 3.04 15.50
C ALA A 190 5.83 2.82 16.60
N ASN A 191 4.59 3.26 16.35
CA ASN A 191 3.46 3.04 17.25
C ASN A 191 2.94 1.59 17.24
N PHE A 192 3.16 0.85 16.15
CA PHE A 192 2.73 -0.53 16.02
C PHE A 192 3.58 -1.48 16.88
N ASP A 193 4.89 -1.46 16.68
CA ASP A 193 5.86 -2.15 17.54
C ASP A 193 7.24 -1.52 17.37
N HIS A 194 7.82 -1.10 18.50
CA HIS A 194 9.08 -0.35 18.49
C HIS A 194 10.24 -1.18 17.93
N ARG A 195 10.30 -2.48 18.24
CA ARG A 195 11.39 -3.35 17.76
C ARG A 195 11.24 -3.65 16.28
N THR A 196 10.02 -3.88 15.80
CA THR A 196 9.73 -4.03 14.38
C THR A 196 10.11 -2.77 13.61
N PHE A 197 9.78 -1.58 14.12
CA PHE A 197 10.22 -0.32 13.53
C PHE A 197 11.74 -0.26 13.37
N GLN A 198 12.50 -0.51 14.44
CA GLN A 198 13.97 -0.47 14.39
C GLN A 198 14.53 -1.48 13.38
N ASN A 199 13.99 -2.70 13.36
CA ASN A 199 14.41 -3.73 12.41
C ASN A 199 14.16 -3.26 10.96
N VAL A 200 12.96 -2.77 10.63
CA VAL A 200 12.64 -2.30 9.28
C VAL A 200 13.54 -1.14 8.85
N MET A 201 13.80 -0.17 9.73
CA MET A 201 14.70 0.95 9.43
C MET A 201 16.13 0.45 9.16
N LEU A 202 16.61 -0.53 9.92
CA LEU A 202 17.95 -1.09 9.78
C LEU A 202 18.07 -1.92 8.49
N GLU A 203 17.16 -2.86 8.25
CA GLU A 203 17.18 -3.74 7.07
C GLU A 203 17.05 -2.94 5.78
N ALA A 204 16.21 -1.89 5.77
CA ALA A 204 16.11 -0.97 4.65
C ALA A 204 17.46 -0.31 4.29
N THR A 205 18.42 -0.16 5.22
CA THR A 205 19.75 0.40 4.90
C THR A 205 20.78 -0.61 4.40
N HIS A 206 20.55 -1.90 4.62
CA HIS A 206 21.51 -2.97 4.31
C HIS A 206 21.12 -3.83 3.12
N MET A 207 19.92 -3.63 2.58
CA MET A 207 19.44 -4.38 1.43
C MET A 207 20.22 -4.11 0.14
N LEU A 208 20.21 -5.08 -0.77
CA LEU A 208 20.82 -4.98 -2.10
C LEU A 208 19.75 -4.57 -3.12
N PRO A 209 19.73 -3.31 -3.61
CA PRO A 209 18.59 -2.77 -4.34
C PRO A 209 18.25 -3.54 -5.62
N ALA A 210 19.25 -3.92 -6.42
CA ALA A 210 19.00 -4.65 -7.66
C ALA A 210 18.43 -6.06 -7.41
N GLU A 211 18.93 -6.77 -6.39
CA GLU A 211 18.45 -8.11 -6.04
C GLU A 211 17.01 -8.04 -5.48
N THR A 212 16.74 -7.08 -4.61
CA THR A 212 15.41 -6.90 -4.02
C THR A 212 14.38 -6.51 -5.08
N GLU A 213 14.72 -5.60 -6.00
CA GLU A 213 13.83 -5.20 -7.10
C GLU A 213 13.51 -6.38 -8.03
N GLU A 214 14.51 -7.19 -8.39
CA GLU A 214 14.32 -8.40 -9.20
C GLU A 214 13.40 -9.42 -8.50
N LYS A 215 13.60 -9.65 -7.19
CA LYS A 215 12.70 -10.52 -6.38
C LYS A 215 11.27 -9.98 -6.38
N CYS A 216 11.09 -8.69 -6.13
CA CYS A 216 9.77 -8.06 -6.16
C CYS A 216 9.10 -8.23 -7.53
N TYR A 217 9.87 -8.06 -8.61
CA TYR A 217 9.38 -8.24 -9.99
C TYR A 217 8.97 -9.68 -10.27
N HIS A 218 9.74 -10.65 -9.77
CA HIS A 218 9.41 -12.07 -9.89
C HIS A 218 8.09 -12.40 -9.19
N TRP A 219 7.93 -12.00 -7.93
CA TRP A 219 6.71 -12.25 -7.16
C TRP A 219 5.47 -11.60 -7.78
N ARG A 220 5.59 -10.37 -8.24
CA ARG A 220 4.56 -9.70 -9.05
C ARG A 220 4.18 -10.53 -10.27
N SER A 221 5.17 -11.00 -11.03
CA SER A 221 4.93 -11.76 -12.25
C SER A 221 4.19 -13.07 -11.99
N VAL A 222 4.46 -13.72 -10.85
CA VAL A 222 3.72 -14.90 -10.40
C VAL A 222 2.26 -14.53 -10.09
N ARG A 223 2.03 -13.49 -9.26
CA ARG A 223 0.67 -13.07 -8.89
C ARG A 223 -0.19 -12.63 -10.08
N LEU A 224 0.39 -11.96 -11.07
CA LEU A 224 -0.33 -11.53 -12.27
C LEU A 224 -0.61 -12.66 -13.27
N ALA A 225 0.03 -13.82 -13.12
CA ALA A 225 -0.19 -14.99 -13.96
C ALA A 225 -1.25 -15.97 -13.41
N GLU A 226 -1.64 -15.83 -12.14
CA GLU A 226 -2.69 -16.60 -11.46
C GLU A 226 -4.11 -16.07 -11.75
#